data_AF-A0A2V9ACE2-F1
#
_entry.id   AF-A0A2V9ACE2-F1
#
_cell.length_a   1.000
_cell.length_b   1.000
_cell.length_c   1.000
_cell.angle_alpha   90.00
_cell.angle_beta   90.00
_cell.angle_gamma   90.00
#
_symmetry.space_group_name_H-M   'P 1'
#
loop_
_entity.id
_entity.type
_entity.pdbx_description
1 polymer ?
#
loop_
_entity_poly.entity_id
_entity_poly.type
_entity_poly.pdbx_seq_one_letter_code
_entity_poly.pdbx_strand_id
1 'polypeptide(L)'
;VAFLLAALPAKPQSGGELRFVLRSEPKTFDPMLVDDETSETIRYLTGGVLIRVNRKTQALEPELAVSWKVAEGGKMITFRVREGLS
;
A
#
# COMPACT_ATOMS: atom_id res chain seq x y z
N VAL A 1 36.76 -14.70 -25.73
CA VAL A 1 35.87 -15.35 -24.74
C VAL A 1 35.35 -14.26 -23.82
N ALA A 2 34.09 -13.86 -23.94
CA ALA A 2 33.48 -12.82 -23.12
C ALA A 2 32.74 -13.48 -21.95
N PHE A 3 33.16 -13.17 -20.71
CA PHE A 3 32.43 -13.59 -19.52
C PHE A 3 31.27 -12.61 -19.28
N LEU A 4 30.04 -13.09 -19.46
CA LEU A 4 28.86 -12.44 -18.91
C LEU A 4 28.90 -12.61 -17.38
N LEU A 5 29.17 -11.55 -16.63
CA LEU A 5 28.86 -11.52 -15.19
C LEU A 5 27.34 -11.44 -15.05
N ALA A 6 26.71 -12.56 -14.67
CA ALA A 6 25.34 -12.54 -14.18
C ALA A 6 25.32 -11.82 -12.81
N ALA A 7 24.57 -10.72 -12.72
CA ALA A 7 24.33 -10.06 -11.44
C ALA A 7 23.55 -11.03 -10.53
N LEU A 8 24.17 -11.49 -9.45
CA LEU A 8 23.50 -12.29 -8.44
C LEU A 8 22.42 -11.43 -7.77
N PRO A 9 21.19 -11.97 -7.57
CA PRO A 9 20.15 -11.22 -6.89
C PRO A 9 20.61 -10.84 -5.49
N ALA A 10 20.49 -9.56 -5.15
CA ALA A 10 20.79 -9.08 -3.81
C ALA A 10 19.92 -9.82 -2.79
N LYS A 11 20.53 -10.31 -1.71
CA LYS A 11 19.77 -10.94 -0.62
C LYS A 11 18.90 -9.87 0.05
N PRO A 12 17.62 -10.16 0.36
CA PRO A 12 16.78 -9.22 1.09
C PRO A 12 17.42 -8.90 2.45
N GLN A 13 17.66 -7.62 2.69
CA GLN A 13 18.17 -7.13 3.97
C GLN A 13 16.98 -6.95 4.93
N SER A 14 17.10 -7.51 6.13
CA SER A 14 16.15 -7.25 7.22
C SER A 14 16.68 -6.14 8.11
N GLY A 15 15.80 -5.24 8.53
CA GLY A 15 16.17 -4.07 9.34
C GLY A 15 16.92 -2.98 8.58
N GLY A 16 16.98 -1.81 9.19
CA GLY A 16 17.56 -0.59 8.63
C GLY A 16 16.67 0.62 8.90
N GLU A 17 17.16 1.79 8.52
CA GLU A 17 16.45 3.06 8.67
C GLU A 17 16.34 3.72 7.30
N LEU A 18 15.10 4.07 6.90
CA LEU A 18 14.85 4.90 5.74
C LEU A 18 14.48 6.30 6.22
N ARG A 19 15.36 7.27 5.96
CA ARG A 19 15.06 8.70 6.14
C ARG A 19 14.63 9.28 4.79
N PHE A 20 13.46 9.90 4.76
CA PHE A 20 12.95 10.60 3.59
C PHE A 20 12.35 11.94 4.01
N VAL A 21 12.14 12.82 3.03
CA VAL A 21 11.61 14.17 3.24
C VAL A 21 10.26 14.29 2.54
N LEU A 22 9.32 14.93 3.23
CA LEU A 22 8.06 15.36 2.65
C LEU A 22 8.19 16.80 2.17
N ARG A 23 7.46 17.16 1.11
CA ARG A 23 7.55 18.50 0.50
C ARG A 23 6.95 19.60 1.38
N SER A 24 6.09 19.24 2.32
CA SER A 24 5.47 20.12 3.31
C SER A 24 5.19 19.31 4.58
N GLU A 25 4.67 19.97 5.61
CA GLU A 25 4.03 19.27 6.73
C GLU A 25 2.66 18.72 6.30
N PRO A 26 2.21 17.56 6.85
CA PRO A 26 0.84 17.10 6.71
C PRO A 26 -0.11 18.12 7.33
N LYS A 27 -1.20 18.44 6.64
CA LYS A 27 -2.25 19.33 7.20
C LYS A 27 -3.07 18.62 8.27
N THR A 28 -3.24 17.31 8.16
CA THR A 28 -4.07 16.51 9.07
C THR A 28 -3.60 15.05 9.11
N PHE A 29 -3.87 14.39 10.23
CA PHE A 29 -3.77 12.93 10.37
C PHE A 29 -5.12 12.24 10.42
N ASP A 30 -6.22 13.01 10.43
CA ASP A 30 -7.56 12.44 10.32
C ASP A 30 -7.78 11.96 8.87
N PRO A 31 -7.91 10.64 8.63
CA PRO A 31 -8.05 10.10 7.27
C PRO A 31 -9.30 10.61 6.55
N MET A 32 -10.33 11.08 7.27
CA MET A 32 -11.55 11.64 6.67
C MET A 32 -11.34 13.05 6.11
N LEU A 33 -10.28 13.74 6.52
CA LEU A 33 -10.00 15.14 6.16
C LEU A 33 -8.82 15.29 5.18
N VAL A 34 -8.18 14.20 4.78
CA VAL A 34 -7.00 14.24 3.89
C VAL A 34 -7.38 14.71 2.50
N ASP A 35 -6.80 15.83 2.07
CA ASP A 35 -6.98 16.41 0.73
C ASP A 35 -5.67 16.78 0.01
N ASP A 36 -4.51 16.57 0.66
CA ASP A 36 -3.19 16.92 0.15
C ASP A 36 -2.24 15.70 0.09
N GLU A 37 -1.23 15.79 -0.77
CA GLU A 37 -0.27 14.71 -1.05
C GLU A 37 0.55 14.28 0.18
N THR A 38 0.93 15.23 1.03
CA THR A 38 1.76 14.95 2.20
C THR A 38 0.95 14.18 3.24
N SER A 39 -0.26 14.62 3.54
CA SER A 39 -1.19 13.91 4.42
C SER A 39 -1.57 12.55 3.86
N GLU A 40 -1.75 12.44 2.53
CA GLU A 40 -2.01 11.17 1.85
C GLU A 40 -0.85 10.19 1.97
N THR A 41 0.40 10.68 1.88
CA THR A 41 1.59 9.85 2.06
C THR A 41 1.65 9.26 3.46
N ILE A 42 1.40 10.07 4.50
CA ILE A 42 1.35 9.57 5.88
C ILE A 42 0.20 8.57 6.04
N ARG A 43 -1.01 8.91 5.58
CA ARG A 43 -2.18 8.01 5.64
C ARG A 43 -1.91 6.69 4.93
N TYR A 44 -1.20 6.69 3.80
CA TYR A 44 -0.87 5.47 3.05
C TYR A 44 0.07 4.56 3.85
N LEU A 45 1.00 5.13 4.61
CA LEU A 45 2.00 4.40 5.41
C LEU A 45 1.47 3.90 6.75
N THR A 46 0.48 4.58 7.34
CA THR A 46 -0.01 4.29 8.69
C THR A 46 -1.45 3.78 8.74
N GLY A 47 -2.27 4.10 7.74
CA GLY A 47 -3.69 3.76 7.71
C GLY A 47 -3.98 2.40 7.09
N GLY A 48 -5.02 1.73 7.61
CA GLY A 48 -5.59 0.51 7.04
C GLY A 48 -6.75 0.82 6.08
N VAL A 49 -6.85 0.05 4.99
CA VAL A 49 -7.94 0.10 4.00
C VAL A 49 -8.41 -1.32 3.67
N LEU A 50 -9.62 -1.45 3.09
CA LEU A 50 -10.10 -2.77 2.66
C LEU A 50 -9.29 -3.33 1.48
N ILE A 51 -9.05 -2.50 0.45
CA ILE A 51 -8.27 -2.81 -0.75
C ILE A 51 -7.22 -1.73 -0.92
N ARG A 52 -5.99 -2.12 -1.23
CA ARG A 52 -4.90 -1.20 -1.57
C ARG A 52 -4.70 -1.14 -3.09
N VAL A 53 -4.31 0.02 -3.60
CA VAL A 53 -3.80 0.14 -4.97
C VAL A 53 -2.27 0.10 -4.90
N ASN A 54 -1.67 -0.84 -5.63
CA ASN A 54 -0.21 -0.89 -5.77
C ASN A 54 0.25 0.32 -6.59
N ARG A 55 1.03 1.21 -5.97
CA ARG A 55 1.45 2.46 -6.64
C ARG A 55 2.38 2.23 -7.85
N LYS A 56 3.03 1.06 -7.93
CA LYS A 56 3.90 0.70 -9.06
C LYS A 56 3.12 0.05 -10.21
N THR A 57 2.26 -0.92 -9.90
CA THR A 57 1.57 -1.73 -10.91
C THR A 57 0.15 -1.27 -11.22
N GLN A 58 -0.41 -0.38 -10.39
CA GLN A 58 -1.81 0.05 -10.42
C GLN A 58 -2.83 -1.08 -10.20
N ALA A 59 -2.37 -2.26 -9.78
CA ALA A 59 -3.24 -3.38 -9.47
C ALA A 59 -3.93 -3.18 -8.11
N LEU A 60 -5.14 -3.72 -7.98
CA LEU A 60 -5.83 -3.85 -6.70
C LEU A 60 -5.24 -5.03 -5.92
N GLU A 61 -4.92 -4.81 -4.65
CA GLU A 61 -4.30 -5.79 -3.76
C GLU A 61 -5.10 -5.93 -2.45
N PRO A 62 -5.19 -7.15 -1.88
CA PRO A 62 -5.79 -7.38 -0.58
C PRO A 62 -5.06 -6.60 0.54
N GLU A 63 -5.82 -6.13 1.53
CA GLU A 63 -5.26 -5.52 2.75
C GLU A 63 -6.06 -5.98 3.99
N LEU A 64 -6.97 -5.14 4.51
CA LEU A 64 -7.90 -5.56 5.57
C LEU A 64 -8.96 -6.52 5.02
N ALA A 65 -9.33 -6.41 3.75
CA ALA A 65 -10.10 -7.45 3.08
C ALA A 65 -9.14 -8.43 2.40
N VAL A 66 -9.28 -9.73 2.71
CA VAL A 66 -8.49 -10.81 2.10
C VAL A 66 -9.02 -11.22 0.73
N SER A 67 -10.29 -10.93 0.44
CA SER A 67 -10.90 -11.13 -0.87
C SER A 67 -12.18 -10.30 -0.99
N TRP A 68 -12.60 -10.01 -2.21
CA TRP A 68 -13.87 -9.35 -2.49
C TRP A 68 -14.55 -9.95 -3.72
N LYS A 69 -15.88 -9.81 -3.79
CA LYS A 69 -16.68 -10.17 -4.96
C LYS A 69 -17.56 -8.98 -5.33
N VAL A 70 -17.61 -8.68 -6.62
CA VAL A 70 -18.51 -7.68 -7.21
C VAL A 70 -19.66 -8.42 -7.88
N ALA A 71 -20.90 -8.04 -7.57
CA ALA A 71 -22.11 -8.67 -8.08
C ALA A 71 -23.12 -7.61 -8.56
N GLU A 72 -24.25 -8.06 -9.11
CA GLU A 72 -25.37 -7.21 -9.53
C GLU A 72 -24.98 -6.08 -10.49
N GLY A 73 -24.06 -6.37 -11.43
CA GLY A 73 -23.58 -5.37 -12.37
C GLY A 73 -22.78 -4.23 -11.72
N GLY A 74 -22.17 -4.47 -10.56
CA GLY A 74 -21.37 -3.48 -9.83
C GLY A 74 -22.08 -2.79 -8.68
N LYS A 75 -23.34 -3.13 -8.42
CA LYS A 75 -24.14 -2.51 -7.34
C LYS A 75 -23.90 -3.12 -5.97
N MET A 76 -23.31 -4.32 -5.91
CA MET A 76 -23.00 -5.00 -4.66
C MET A 76 -21.54 -5.42 -4.62
N ILE A 77 -20.87 -5.14 -3.50
CA ILE A 77 -19.51 -5.60 -3.22
C ILE A 77 -19.50 -6.30 -1.86
N THR A 78 -19.10 -7.56 -1.83
CA THR A 78 -18.95 -8.35 -0.60
C THR A 78 -17.48 -8.55 -0.29
N PHE A 79 -17.06 -8.16 0.91
CA PHE A 79 -15.69 -8.31 1.40
C PHE A 79 -15.60 -9.44 2.42
N ARG A 80 -14.55 -10.26 2.31
CA ARG A 80 -14.10 -11.11 3.42
C ARG A 80 -12.99 -10.37 4.16
N VAL A 81 -13.24 -9.97 5.40
CA VAL A 81 -12.28 -9.23 6.23
C VAL A 81 -11.30 -10.19 6.90
N ARG A 82 -10.07 -9.72 7.13
CA ARG A 82 -9.04 -10.43 7.86
C ARG A 82 -9.47 -10.67 9.30
N GLU A 83 -9.26 -11.88 9.77
CA GLU A 83 -9.54 -12.29 11.15
C GLU A 83 -8.30 -12.06 12.04
N GLY A 84 -8.49 -11.97 13.35
CA GLY A 84 -7.40 -11.86 14.33
C GLY A 84 -6.73 -10.49 14.40
N LEU A 85 -7.39 -9.44 13.92
CA LEU A 85 -7.01 -8.05 14.17
C LEU A 85 -7.74 -7.57 15.44
N SER A 86 -7.00 -7.00 16.39
CA SER A 86 -7.50 -6.44 17.65
C SER A 86 -7.37 -4.92 17.69
#